data_AF-A0A3D0SUT2-F1
#
_entry.id   AF-A0A3D0SUT2-F1
#
_cell.length_a   1.000
_cell.length_b   1.000
_cell.length_c   1.000
_cell.angle_alpha   90.00
_cell.angle_beta   90.00
_cell.angle_gamma   90.00
#
_symmetry.space_group_name_H-M   'P 1'
#
loop_
_entity.id
_entity.type
_entity.pdbx_description
1 polymer ?
#
loop_
_entity_poly.entity_id
_entity_poly.type
_entity_poly.pdbx_seq_one_letter_code
_entity_poly.pdbx_strand_id
1 'polypeptide(L)'
;MVMTNMEFPMRRIFHLTDMHIADPSSREEHLRTMFYAEYLEGICQCIKKVDNSSIPIDAIVLSGDIVDRGVVSNFDHAKHVVKTLAKQLNVNEESVFLCNGNHDIVRDLELSGDILEARSKFYDFSRLFSRREGSEKISDRAEFIGSNTAARIHFLSLDSTIGAAGNDCAGSLDVDERDKVANFLRAKRDSNIISEKHVLIVASHHPPISITEVSPVVDEGDPDWHKKHIWHDASALATRIRRALPNVPIIWFSGDVHQPGWDVKNNICFVTTGCFGRKIGGRHSNIPCQARLIDLPHDLSLTSKLFLYRHKTHNTISDQGDWEIEESPADRTNKFTFQAEILHAESLPANPLSNKITNLPESALGVLTLSDDLEISILRAVQNSNLYQLGRFSTNANITTLAWVPIAPLLNYGSIFASALRSMMDRISIIIKDNPSKSIVLIGLDCWGSIFASQISVVTGVKNICIAGRTASRLSSRPEGLTSGALSELRDTDICVVFTDVIGTGESLLRVKNAILNSVDAERIPSQFYAFSLICDRLNPRPKLSNEFVSVFTCCGNLRIPMIDDNLLPPHSILQPLVSLV
;
A
#
# COMPACT_ATOMS: atom_id res chain seq x y z
N MET A 1 4.03 -30.16 -29.01
CA MET A 1 3.81 -31.12 -27.91
C MET A 1 3.21 -30.31 -26.77
N VAL A 2 1.91 -30.51 -26.54
CA VAL A 2 1.10 -29.73 -25.58
C VAL A 2 1.59 -30.06 -24.17
N MET A 3 2.05 -29.06 -23.42
CA MET A 3 2.38 -29.24 -22.00
C MET A 3 1.09 -29.62 -21.26
N THR A 4 1.11 -30.82 -20.70
CA THR A 4 0.06 -31.38 -19.86
C THR A 4 -0.08 -30.56 -18.58
N ASN A 5 -1.33 -30.16 -18.27
CA ASN A 5 -1.77 -29.57 -17.02
C ASN A 5 -1.17 -30.31 -15.81
N MET A 6 -0.25 -29.69 -15.09
CA MET A 6 0.02 -30.04 -13.70
C MET A 6 -0.57 -28.94 -12.82
N GLU A 7 -1.72 -29.26 -12.21
CA GLU A 7 -2.52 -28.34 -11.42
C GLU A 7 -1.73 -27.81 -10.20
N PHE A 8 -1.68 -26.49 -10.04
CA PHE A 8 -1.22 -25.82 -8.82
C PHE A 8 -2.30 -26.04 -7.76
N PRO A 9 -2.09 -26.80 -6.66
CA PRO A 9 -3.19 -27.13 -5.75
C PRO A 9 -3.82 -25.86 -5.15
N MET A 10 -5.12 -25.87 -4.87
CA MET A 10 -5.74 -24.81 -4.07
C MET A 10 -5.11 -24.81 -2.67
N ARG A 11 -4.80 -23.63 -2.11
CA ARG A 11 -4.38 -23.47 -0.72
C ARG A 11 -5.40 -22.66 0.05
N ARG A 12 -5.62 -23.03 1.30
CA ARG A 12 -6.46 -22.30 2.23
C ARG A 12 -5.69 -22.03 3.52
N ILE A 13 -5.54 -20.75 3.84
CA ILE A 13 -4.68 -20.30 4.93
C ILE A 13 -5.55 -19.51 5.91
N PHE A 14 -5.61 -19.97 7.16
CA PHE A 14 -6.29 -19.26 8.22
C PHE A 14 -5.30 -18.40 9.00
N HIS A 15 -5.48 -17.08 8.98
CA HIS A 15 -4.56 -16.12 9.59
C HIS A 15 -5.20 -15.50 10.83
N LEU A 16 -4.44 -15.54 11.92
CA LEU A 16 -4.74 -14.95 13.21
C LEU A 16 -3.53 -14.15 13.71
N THR A 17 -3.76 -13.21 14.61
CA THR A 17 -2.71 -12.38 15.20
C THR A 17 -3.20 -11.74 16.49
N ASP A 18 -2.28 -11.27 17.33
CA ASP A 18 -2.60 -10.45 18.51
C ASP A 18 -3.61 -11.18 19.43
N MET A 19 -3.23 -12.36 19.91
CA MET A 19 -4.02 -13.10 20.89
C MET A 19 -3.96 -12.42 22.27
N HIS A 20 -2.87 -11.74 22.60
CA HIS A 20 -2.66 -10.98 23.84
C HIS A 20 -3.16 -11.69 25.11
N ILE A 21 -2.87 -12.98 25.25
CA ILE A 21 -3.31 -13.73 26.43
C ILE A 21 -2.58 -13.17 27.66
N ALA A 22 -3.31 -12.49 28.54
CA ALA A 22 -2.75 -11.90 29.75
C ALA A 22 -3.21 -12.65 31.01
N ASP A 23 -4.50 -12.96 31.13
CA ASP A 23 -5.05 -13.75 32.24
C ASP A 23 -6.10 -14.77 31.75
N PRO A 24 -5.71 -16.02 31.46
CA PRO A 24 -6.62 -17.07 31.02
C PRO A 24 -7.84 -17.36 31.91
N SER A 25 -7.83 -16.88 33.16
CA SER A 25 -8.90 -17.08 34.13
C SER A 25 -9.90 -15.92 34.19
N SER A 26 -9.54 -14.75 33.64
CA SER A 26 -10.38 -13.56 33.67
C SER A 26 -11.64 -13.74 32.83
N ARG A 27 -12.76 -13.16 33.28
CA ARG A 27 -14.02 -13.10 32.52
C ARG A 27 -13.97 -12.13 31.34
N GLU A 28 -12.96 -11.26 31.30
CA GLU A 28 -12.77 -10.23 30.26
C GLU A 28 -11.92 -10.74 29.08
N GLU A 29 -11.48 -12.00 29.13
CA GLU A 29 -10.62 -12.62 28.12
C GLU A 29 -11.43 -13.52 27.20
N HIS A 30 -11.39 -13.25 25.90
CA HIS A 30 -12.07 -14.08 24.89
C HIS A 30 -11.46 -15.48 24.77
N LEU A 31 -10.17 -15.62 25.12
CA LEU A 31 -9.45 -16.87 25.02
C LEU A 31 -9.43 -17.66 26.33
N ARG A 32 -10.35 -17.42 27.28
CA ARG A 32 -10.48 -18.23 28.50
C ARG A 32 -11.09 -19.61 28.20
N THR A 33 -10.66 -20.65 28.92
CA THR A 33 -11.08 -22.05 28.68
C THR A 33 -12.59 -22.24 28.66
N MET A 34 -13.30 -21.59 29.59
CA MET A 34 -14.76 -21.69 29.71
C MET A 34 -15.53 -21.01 28.57
N PHE A 35 -14.83 -20.39 27.62
CA PHE A 35 -15.42 -19.66 26.50
C PHE A 35 -14.99 -20.22 25.13
N TYR A 36 -14.28 -21.37 25.12
CA TYR A 36 -13.84 -22.00 23.88
C TYR A 36 -15.00 -22.47 23.00
N ALA A 37 -16.08 -22.99 23.59
CA ALA A 37 -17.23 -23.50 22.83
C ALA A 37 -17.92 -22.36 22.06
N GLU A 38 -18.09 -21.22 22.69
CA GLU A 38 -18.76 -20.07 22.09
C GLU A 38 -17.82 -19.30 21.16
N TYR A 39 -16.54 -19.13 21.54
CA TYR A 39 -15.59 -18.30 20.79
C TYR A 39 -14.84 -19.11 19.71
N LEU A 40 -14.08 -20.12 20.11
CA LEU A 40 -13.23 -20.88 19.19
C LEU A 40 -14.05 -21.82 18.31
N GLU A 41 -14.98 -22.58 18.87
CA GLU A 41 -15.86 -23.42 18.05
C GLU A 41 -16.85 -22.56 17.25
N GLY A 42 -17.27 -21.41 17.79
CA GLY A 42 -18.12 -20.44 17.09
C GLY A 42 -17.51 -19.98 15.76
N ILE A 43 -16.23 -19.58 15.73
CA ILE A 43 -15.58 -19.21 14.47
C ILE A 43 -15.43 -20.41 13.53
N CYS A 44 -15.07 -21.60 14.04
CA CYS A 44 -14.98 -22.79 13.22
C CYS A 44 -16.32 -23.16 12.59
N GLN A 45 -17.43 -23.00 13.31
CA GLN A 45 -18.78 -23.19 12.80
C GLN A 45 -19.15 -22.11 11.78
N CYS A 46 -18.79 -20.85 12.02
CA CYS A 46 -19.01 -19.76 11.08
C CYS A 46 -18.30 -20.02 9.74
N ILE A 47 -17.02 -20.41 9.79
CA ILE A 47 -16.25 -20.84 8.62
C ILE A 47 -16.98 -21.97 7.88
N LYS A 48 -17.37 -23.04 8.58
CA LYS A 48 -18.09 -24.19 7.98
C LYS A 48 -19.45 -23.83 7.37
N LYS A 49 -20.14 -22.82 7.89
CA LYS A 49 -21.47 -22.38 7.39
C LYS A 49 -21.36 -21.56 6.11
N VAL A 50 -20.40 -20.63 6.07
CA VAL A 50 -20.24 -19.72 4.93
C VAL A 50 -19.45 -20.38 3.81
N ASP A 51 -18.67 -21.39 4.15
CA ASP A 51 -17.85 -22.12 3.22
C ASP A 51 -18.45 -23.50 2.91
N ASN A 52 -19.28 -23.56 1.88
CA ASN A 52 -19.83 -24.82 1.34
C ASN A 52 -18.77 -25.69 0.64
N SER A 53 -17.49 -25.30 0.70
CA SER A 53 -16.43 -26.06 0.06
C SER A 53 -15.98 -27.18 1.00
N SER A 54 -15.95 -28.42 0.50
CA SER A 54 -15.33 -29.56 1.17
C SER A 54 -13.79 -29.47 1.19
N ILE A 55 -13.23 -28.26 1.01
CA ILE A 55 -11.81 -28.01 0.80
C ILE A 55 -11.17 -27.73 2.16
N PRO A 56 -10.18 -28.54 2.58
CA PRO A 56 -9.55 -28.41 3.90
C PRO A 56 -8.77 -27.09 4.02
N ILE A 57 -8.61 -26.63 5.26
CA ILE A 57 -7.65 -25.59 5.59
C ILE A 57 -6.26 -26.24 5.64
N ASP A 58 -5.31 -25.71 4.87
CA ASP A 58 -3.97 -26.30 4.73
C ASP A 58 -3.00 -25.81 5.80
N ALA A 59 -3.19 -24.59 6.28
CA ALA A 59 -2.31 -23.94 7.24
C ALA A 59 -3.04 -22.96 8.16
N ILE A 60 -2.52 -22.82 9.38
CA ILE A 60 -2.85 -21.72 10.30
C ILE A 60 -1.59 -20.87 10.45
N VAL A 61 -1.70 -19.56 10.31
CA VAL A 61 -0.60 -18.60 10.52
C VAL A 61 -0.94 -17.72 11.71
N LEU A 62 -0.02 -17.62 12.66
CA LEU A 62 -0.07 -16.71 13.80
C LEU A 62 1.06 -15.69 13.70
N SER A 63 0.73 -14.43 13.40
CA SER A 63 1.74 -13.39 13.13
C SER A 63 2.14 -12.55 14.34
N GLY A 64 2.28 -13.16 15.52
CA GLY A 64 2.81 -12.52 16.73
C GLY A 64 1.76 -12.04 17.74
N ASP A 65 2.27 -11.55 18.86
CA ASP A 65 1.55 -11.10 20.06
C ASP A 65 0.59 -12.17 20.61
N ILE A 66 1.15 -13.34 20.87
CA ILE A 66 0.46 -14.50 21.41
C ILE A 66 0.13 -14.30 22.89
N VAL A 67 1.11 -13.85 23.67
CA VAL A 67 0.95 -13.50 25.08
C VAL A 67 1.02 -11.99 25.25
N ASP A 68 0.45 -11.46 26.33
CA ASP A 68 0.53 -10.03 26.61
C ASP A 68 1.81 -9.69 27.39
N ARG A 69 2.55 -8.68 26.93
CA ARG A 69 3.64 -8.00 27.65
C ARG A 69 4.68 -8.93 28.31
N GLY A 70 5.11 -9.96 27.59
CA GLY A 70 6.17 -10.86 28.04
C GLY A 70 5.73 -11.79 29.17
N VAL A 71 4.42 -11.97 29.41
CA VAL A 71 3.89 -12.95 30.37
C VAL A 71 4.01 -14.36 29.76
N VAL A 72 5.25 -14.81 29.59
CA VAL A 72 5.62 -16.06 28.90
C VAL A 72 5.11 -17.33 29.59
N SER A 73 4.68 -17.24 30.85
CA SER A 73 3.94 -18.33 31.53
C SER A 73 2.61 -18.67 30.84
N ASN A 74 2.05 -17.73 30.05
CA ASN A 74 0.79 -17.95 29.34
C ASN A 74 0.94 -18.74 28.03
N PHE A 75 2.17 -19.05 27.58
CA PHE A 75 2.37 -19.89 26.40
C PHE A 75 1.79 -21.30 26.57
N ASP A 76 1.74 -21.82 27.79
CA ASP A 76 1.06 -23.10 28.08
C ASP A 76 -0.43 -23.01 27.77
N HIS A 77 -1.09 -21.90 28.11
CA HIS A 77 -2.50 -21.69 27.76
C HIS A 77 -2.68 -21.44 26.26
N ALA A 78 -1.82 -20.63 25.65
CA ALA A 78 -1.82 -20.37 24.20
C ALA A 78 -1.71 -21.68 23.41
N LYS A 79 -0.89 -22.63 23.86
CA LYS A 79 -0.77 -23.97 23.27
C LYS A 79 -2.11 -24.69 23.23
N HIS A 80 -2.92 -24.60 24.29
CA HIS A 80 -4.24 -25.22 24.32
C HIS A 80 -5.20 -24.55 23.34
N VAL A 81 -5.17 -23.22 23.24
CA VAL A 81 -5.97 -22.45 22.27
C VAL A 81 -5.65 -22.90 20.84
N VAL A 82 -4.37 -22.87 20.47
CA VAL A 82 -3.90 -23.22 19.11
C VAL A 82 -4.24 -24.67 18.77
N LYS A 83 -4.01 -25.62 19.69
CA LYS A 83 -4.37 -27.04 19.48
C LYS A 83 -5.87 -27.24 19.33
N THR A 84 -6.67 -26.51 20.10
CA THR A 84 -8.14 -26.59 20.01
C THR A 84 -8.62 -26.13 18.64
N LEU A 85 -8.12 -24.97 18.19
CA LEU A 85 -8.44 -24.42 16.89
C LEU A 85 -8.00 -25.35 15.75
N ALA A 86 -6.73 -25.82 15.77
CA ALA A 86 -6.18 -26.73 14.77
C ALA A 86 -7.02 -28.01 14.67
N LYS A 87 -7.40 -28.61 15.82
CA LYS A 87 -8.28 -29.78 15.86
C LYS A 87 -9.65 -29.50 15.25
N GLN A 88 -10.30 -28.38 15.60
CA GLN A 88 -11.65 -28.04 15.12
C GLN A 88 -11.70 -27.74 13.61
N LEU A 89 -10.59 -27.23 13.07
CA LEU A 89 -10.38 -26.95 11.65
C LEU A 89 -9.73 -28.13 10.88
N ASN A 90 -9.40 -29.23 11.57
CA ASN A 90 -8.71 -30.39 11.02
C ASN A 90 -7.36 -30.04 10.34
N VAL A 91 -6.61 -29.13 10.95
CA VAL A 91 -5.26 -28.73 10.53
C VAL A 91 -4.24 -29.45 11.40
N ASN A 92 -3.22 -30.03 10.78
CA ASN A 92 -2.11 -30.65 11.52
C ASN A 92 -1.30 -29.55 12.26
N GLU A 93 -0.85 -29.84 13.49
CA GLU A 93 0.03 -28.94 14.25
C GLU A 93 1.32 -28.59 13.49
N GLU A 94 1.79 -29.47 12.61
CA GLU A 94 2.93 -29.24 11.70
C GLU A 94 2.64 -28.20 10.60
N SER A 95 1.37 -27.88 10.35
CA SER A 95 0.90 -26.84 9.44
C SER A 95 0.50 -25.54 10.16
N VAL A 96 0.83 -25.43 11.45
CA VAL A 96 0.65 -24.19 12.21
C VAL A 96 1.99 -23.45 12.21
N PHE A 97 2.01 -22.25 11.61
CA PHE A 97 3.21 -21.43 11.44
C PHE A 97 3.12 -20.17 12.28
N LEU A 98 4.22 -19.80 12.94
CA LEU A 98 4.25 -18.70 13.89
C LEU A 98 5.47 -17.79 13.69
N CYS A 99 5.27 -16.49 13.89
CA CYS A 99 6.34 -15.54 14.21
C CYS A 99 6.02 -14.83 15.53
N ASN A 100 7.04 -14.22 16.14
CA ASN A 100 6.88 -13.49 17.40
C ASN A 100 6.48 -12.04 17.13
N GLY A 101 5.72 -11.48 18.07
CA GLY A 101 5.49 -10.05 18.19
C GLY A 101 6.26 -9.41 19.34
N ASN A 102 6.03 -8.12 19.55
CA ASN A 102 6.69 -7.32 20.57
C ASN A 102 6.23 -7.66 22.00
N HIS A 103 5.04 -8.24 22.17
CA HIS A 103 4.52 -8.72 23.46
C HIS A 103 4.96 -10.15 23.80
N ASP A 104 5.53 -10.90 22.84
CA ASP A 104 5.98 -12.28 23.07
C ASP A 104 7.37 -12.39 23.76
N ILE A 105 8.00 -11.24 24.03
CA ILE A 105 9.41 -11.13 24.43
C ILE A 105 9.51 -10.66 25.87
N VAL A 106 10.44 -11.25 26.63
CA VAL A 106 10.77 -10.80 27.98
C VAL A 106 11.63 -9.53 27.90
N ARG A 107 10.99 -8.37 27.99
CA ARG A 107 11.62 -7.06 27.77
C ARG A 107 12.79 -6.76 28.70
N ASP A 108 12.71 -7.16 29.97
CA ASP A 108 13.81 -6.92 30.92
C ASP A 108 15.12 -7.60 30.48
N LEU A 109 15.01 -8.81 29.92
CA LEU A 109 16.17 -9.53 29.36
C LEU A 109 16.71 -8.83 28.12
N GLU A 110 15.83 -8.41 27.21
CA GLU A 110 16.22 -7.69 26.01
C GLU A 110 16.94 -6.36 26.32
N LEU A 111 16.40 -5.57 27.27
CA LEU A 111 17.00 -4.32 27.72
C LEU A 111 18.35 -4.52 28.43
N SER A 112 18.56 -5.69 29.04
CA SER A 112 19.85 -6.08 29.62
C SER A 112 20.88 -6.58 28.59
N GLY A 113 20.50 -6.64 27.31
CA GLY A 113 21.34 -7.08 26.20
C GLY A 113 21.27 -8.58 25.90
N ASP A 114 20.46 -9.35 26.64
CA ASP A 114 20.27 -10.79 26.41
C ASP A 114 19.16 -11.05 25.39
N ILE A 115 19.43 -10.66 24.14
CA ILE A 115 18.47 -10.66 23.04
C ILE A 115 17.89 -12.06 22.77
N LEU A 116 18.73 -13.10 22.85
CA LEU A 116 18.33 -14.48 22.55
C LEU A 116 17.51 -15.08 23.68
N GLU A 117 17.91 -14.88 24.94
CA GLU A 117 17.15 -15.41 26.08
C GLU A 117 15.78 -14.73 26.21
N ALA A 118 15.68 -13.45 25.85
CA ALA A 118 14.41 -12.73 25.84
C ALA A 118 13.33 -13.40 24.95
N ARG A 119 13.74 -14.21 23.97
CA ARG A 119 12.88 -14.91 23.00
C ARG A 119 12.82 -16.42 23.23
N SER A 120 13.61 -16.96 24.17
CA SER A 120 13.79 -18.41 24.34
C SER A 120 12.46 -19.13 24.53
N LYS A 121 11.57 -18.58 25.37
CA LYS A 121 10.24 -19.13 25.64
C LYS A 121 9.31 -19.10 24.44
N PHE A 122 9.36 -18.05 23.63
CA PHE A 122 8.62 -18.04 22.37
C PHE A 122 9.13 -19.11 21.42
N TYR A 123 10.45 -19.28 21.27
CA TYR A 123 11.01 -20.32 20.41
C TYR A 123 10.68 -21.73 20.89
N ASP A 124 10.69 -21.98 22.19
CA ASP A 124 10.25 -23.25 22.77
C ASP A 124 8.76 -23.52 22.48
N PHE A 125 7.92 -22.49 22.62
CA PHE A 125 6.51 -22.56 22.26
C PHE A 125 6.31 -22.83 20.76
N SER A 126 6.98 -22.08 19.88
CA SER A 126 6.84 -22.22 18.43
C SER A 126 7.35 -23.58 17.94
N ARG A 127 8.30 -24.21 18.64
CA ARG A 127 8.79 -25.58 18.35
C ARG A 127 7.78 -26.69 18.57
N LEU A 128 6.72 -26.42 19.32
CA LEU A 128 5.59 -27.33 19.47
C LEU A 128 4.74 -27.41 18.19
N PHE A 129 4.95 -26.47 17.27
CA PHE A 129 4.23 -26.31 16.01
C PHE A 129 5.22 -26.24 14.84
N SER A 130 4.67 -26.30 13.63
CA SER A 130 5.41 -26.32 12.37
C SER A 130 6.25 -27.60 12.19
N ARG A 131 6.31 -28.10 10.96
CA ARG A 131 7.21 -29.21 10.62
C ARG A 131 8.67 -28.78 10.85
N ARG A 132 9.41 -29.49 11.70
CA ARG A 132 10.83 -29.18 11.97
C ARG A 132 11.80 -29.88 11.04
N GLU A 133 11.37 -30.97 10.39
CA GLU A 133 12.19 -31.61 9.37
C GLU A 133 12.35 -30.66 8.17
N GLY A 134 13.59 -30.19 7.94
CA GLY A 134 13.89 -29.20 6.92
C GLY A 134 13.74 -27.74 7.37
N SER A 135 13.63 -27.46 8.68
CA SER A 135 13.76 -26.09 9.20
C SER A 135 15.23 -25.66 9.22
N GLU A 136 15.52 -24.46 8.74
CA GLU A 136 16.86 -23.91 8.63
C GLU A 136 16.90 -22.48 9.17
N LYS A 137 17.73 -22.26 10.19
CA LYS A 137 18.00 -20.93 10.72
C LYS A 137 18.90 -20.17 9.74
N ILE A 138 18.42 -19.03 9.24
CA ILE A 138 19.15 -18.15 8.33
C ILE A 138 19.96 -17.12 9.13
N SER A 139 19.34 -16.57 10.18
CA SER A 139 19.94 -15.61 11.12
C SER A 139 19.20 -15.67 12.45
N ASP A 140 19.59 -14.84 13.43
CA ASP A 140 18.83 -14.70 14.68
C ASP A 140 17.42 -14.15 14.47
N ARG A 141 17.16 -13.51 13.32
CA ARG A 141 15.85 -12.96 12.95
C ARG A 141 15.03 -13.84 12.03
N ALA A 142 15.66 -14.78 11.31
CA ALA A 142 15.01 -15.44 10.19
C ALA A 142 15.17 -16.95 10.25
N GLU A 143 14.04 -17.67 10.24
CA GLU A 143 13.97 -19.11 10.15
C GLU A 143 13.12 -19.51 8.94
N PHE A 144 13.67 -20.36 8.08
CA PHE A 144 12.95 -20.97 6.98
C PHE A 144 12.43 -22.34 7.40
N ILE A 145 11.17 -22.63 7.09
CA ILE A 145 10.53 -23.90 7.35
C ILE A 145 10.09 -24.49 6.02
N GLY A 146 10.69 -25.64 5.68
CA GLY A 146 10.44 -26.37 4.44
C GLY A 146 9.00 -26.89 4.30
N SER A 147 8.66 -27.24 3.06
CA SER A 147 7.28 -27.50 2.66
C SER A 147 6.55 -28.59 3.45
N ASN A 148 5.26 -28.33 3.76
CA ASN A 148 4.28 -29.41 3.85
C ASN A 148 4.14 -30.04 2.45
N THR A 149 4.43 -31.33 2.31
CA THR A 149 4.58 -32.00 1.00
C THR A 149 3.30 -32.04 0.17
N ALA A 150 2.12 -32.02 0.80
CA ALA A 150 0.84 -32.05 0.09
C ALA A 150 0.42 -30.64 -0.39
N ALA A 151 0.46 -29.65 0.49
CA ALA A 151 0.01 -28.29 0.20
C ALA A 151 1.08 -27.43 -0.51
N ARG A 152 2.33 -27.89 -0.58
CA ARG A 152 3.44 -27.15 -1.23
C ARG A 152 3.59 -25.71 -0.68
N ILE A 153 3.52 -25.56 0.65
CA ILE A 153 3.63 -24.29 1.37
C ILE A 153 4.96 -24.28 2.12
N HIS A 154 5.83 -23.34 1.79
CA HIS A 154 7.02 -23.00 2.58
C HIS A 154 6.73 -21.79 3.46
N PHE A 155 7.40 -21.70 4.60
CA PHE A 155 7.22 -20.59 5.54
C PHE A 155 8.55 -19.91 5.88
N LEU A 156 8.54 -18.58 5.93
CA LEU A 156 9.65 -17.75 6.39
C LEU A 156 9.18 -16.94 7.59
N SER A 157 9.66 -17.32 8.78
CA SER A 157 9.42 -16.58 10.01
C SER A 157 10.44 -15.45 10.12
N LEU A 158 9.97 -14.22 10.33
CA LEU A 158 10.80 -13.04 10.54
C LEU A 158 10.51 -12.39 11.90
N ASP A 159 11.54 -12.29 12.71
CA ASP A 159 11.53 -11.54 13.95
C ASP A 159 11.75 -10.05 13.66
N SER A 160 10.63 -9.33 13.62
CA SER A 160 10.59 -7.88 13.40
C SER A 160 10.97 -7.04 14.61
N THR A 161 11.34 -7.63 15.74
CA THR A 161 11.52 -6.90 17.01
C THR A 161 12.99 -6.66 17.39
N ILE A 162 13.92 -7.48 16.87
CA ILE A 162 15.35 -7.36 17.24
C ILE A 162 15.86 -5.98 16.81
N GLY A 163 16.68 -5.32 17.64
CA GLY A 163 17.24 -4.00 17.31
C GLY A 163 16.19 -2.86 17.26
N ALA A 164 15.08 -3.00 17.98
CA ALA A 164 14.11 -1.92 18.16
C ALA A 164 14.73 -0.76 18.94
N ALA A 165 14.45 0.47 18.49
CA ALA A 165 14.96 1.69 19.13
C ALA A 165 14.17 2.08 20.40
N GLY A 166 13.07 1.40 20.68
CA GLY A 166 12.20 1.68 21.82
C GLY A 166 11.19 0.54 22.04
N ASN A 167 10.41 0.68 23.10
CA ASN A 167 9.34 -0.26 23.40
C ASN A 167 8.31 -0.25 22.27
N ASP A 168 7.83 -1.44 21.92
CA ASP A 168 6.74 -1.64 20.96
C ASP A 168 7.01 -1.01 19.58
N CYS A 169 8.30 -0.89 19.22
CA CYS A 169 8.74 -0.46 17.91
C CYS A 169 9.23 -1.66 17.10
N ALA A 170 9.06 -1.57 15.78
CA ALA A 170 9.79 -2.40 14.86
C ALA A 170 11.31 -2.22 15.01
N GLY A 171 12.03 -3.33 14.81
CA GLY A 171 13.47 -3.39 14.78
C GLY A 171 14.10 -2.78 13.53
N SER A 172 15.37 -2.43 13.57
CA SER A 172 16.13 -2.11 12.35
C SER A 172 16.58 -3.38 11.63
N LEU A 173 16.68 -3.34 10.30
CA LEU A 173 17.20 -4.45 9.49
C LEU A 173 18.29 -3.97 8.52
N ASP A 174 19.52 -4.43 8.72
CA ASP A 174 20.66 -3.96 7.93
C ASP A 174 20.71 -4.58 6.51
N VAL A 175 21.64 -4.10 5.68
CA VAL A 175 21.79 -4.58 4.29
C VAL A 175 22.25 -6.05 4.26
N ASP A 176 23.17 -6.44 5.14
CA ASP A 176 23.79 -7.76 5.14
C ASP A 176 22.79 -8.85 5.55
N GLU A 177 21.94 -8.59 6.53
CA GLU A 177 20.84 -9.46 6.94
C GLU A 177 19.83 -9.62 5.80
N ARG A 178 19.50 -8.54 5.08
CA ARG A 178 18.63 -8.61 3.89
C ARG A 178 19.25 -9.43 2.78
N ASP A 179 20.54 -9.27 2.55
CA ASP A 179 21.31 -10.03 1.58
C ASP A 179 21.35 -11.52 1.93
N LYS A 180 21.58 -11.86 3.21
CA LYS A 180 21.58 -13.25 3.71
C LYS A 180 20.26 -13.96 3.43
N VAL A 181 19.13 -13.34 3.78
CA VAL A 181 17.79 -13.92 3.53
C VAL A 181 17.54 -14.11 2.04
N ALA A 182 17.81 -13.09 1.23
CA ALA A 182 17.58 -13.16 -0.21
C ALA A 182 18.47 -14.21 -0.91
N ASN A 183 19.74 -14.29 -0.54
CA ASN A 183 20.68 -15.28 -1.07
C ASN A 183 20.30 -16.71 -0.65
N PHE A 184 19.85 -16.88 0.60
CA PHE A 184 19.33 -18.17 1.05
C PHE A 184 18.14 -18.63 0.21
N LEU A 185 17.13 -17.78 0.01
CA LEU A 185 15.95 -18.12 -0.79
C LEU A 185 16.31 -18.39 -2.26
N ARG A 186 17.27 -17.62 -2.81
CA ARG A 186 17.81 -17.88 -4.16
C ARG A 186 18.44 -19.26 -4.23
N ALA A 187 19.24 -19.65 -3.25
CA ALA A 187 19.85 -20.98 -3.21
C ALA A 187 18.78 -22.10 -3.11
N LYS A 188 17.69 -21.89 -2.36
CA LYS A 188 16.56 -22.83 -2.31
C LYS A 188 15.84 -22.97 -3.64
N ARG A 189 15.67 -21.87 -4.37
CA ARG A 189 15.14 -21.89 -5.74
C ARG A 189 16.07 -22.62 -6.70
N ASP A 190 17.36 -22.29 -6.67
CA ASP A 190 18.36 -22.87 -7.58
C ASP A 190 18.55 -24.38 -7.31
N SER A 191 18.30 -24.82 -6.08
CA SER A 191 18.24 -26.24 -5.68
C SER A 191 16.87 -26.89 -5.91
N ASN A 192 15.92 -26.18 -6.53
CA ASN A 192 14.55 -26.63 -6.82
C ASN A 192 13.74 -27.05 -5.57
N ILE A 193 14.11 -26.57 -4.38
CA ILE A 193 13.37 -26.77 -3.13
C ILE A 193 12.13 -25.87 -3.13
N ILE A 194 12.27 -24.64 -3.61
CA ILE A 194 11.17 -23.71 -3.86
C ILE A 194 11.05 -23.50 -5.37
N SER A 195 9.84 -23.58 -5.90
CA SER A 195 9.55 -23.39 -7.32
C SER A 195 8.20 -22.72 -7.51
N GLU A 196 7.83 -22.42 -8.76
CA GLU A 196 6.54 -21.84 -9.15
C GLU A 196 5.32 -22.69 -8.72
N LYS A 197 5.56 -23.95 -8.36
CA LYS A 197 4.52 -24.86 -7.84
C LYS A 197 4.25 -24.70 -6.35
N HIS A 198 5.05 -23.89 -5.66
CA HIS A 198 4.98 -23.67 -4.23
C HIS A 198 4.41 -22.29 -3.90
N VAL A 199 3.98 -22.09 -2.66
CA VAL A 199 3.70 -20.79 -2.07
C VAL A 199 4.75 -20.52 -1.01
N LEU A 200 5.29 -19.31 -0.96
CA LEU A 200 6.06 -18.84 0.20
C LEU A 200 5.15 -17.96 1.06
N ILE A 201 4.87 -18.42 2.27
CA ILE A 201 4.31 -17.58 3.31
C ILE A 201 5.46 -16.90 4.05
N VAL A 202 5.40 -15.58 4.17
CA VAL A 202 6.29 -14.79 5.03
C VAL A 202 5.47 -14.26 6.18
N ALA A 203 5.97 -14.29 7.40
CA ALA A 203 5.30 -13.65 8.53
C ALA A 203 6.26 -12.79 9.33
N SER A 204 5.83 -11.56 9.61
CA SER A 204 6.47 -10.64 10.54
C SER A 204 5.37 -9.92 11.30
N HIS A 205 5.53 -9.71 12.61
CA HIS A 205 4.51 -9.06 13.40
C HIS A 205 4.24 -7.62 12.92
N HIS A 206 5.29 -6.80 12.85
CA HIS A 206 5.18 -5.47 12.27
C HIS A 206 5.08 -5.56 10.72
N PRO A 207 4.09 -4.92 10.08
CA PRO A 207 3.96 -4.90 8.63
C PRO A 207 5.07 -4.11 7.93
N PRO A 208 5.58 -4.57 6.77
CA PRO A 208 6.67 -3.90 6.03
C PRO A 208 6.20 -2.68 5.22
N ILE A 209 4.90 -2.52 5.02
CA ILE A 209 4.27 -1.41 4.30
C ILE A 209 2.99 -0.98 5.02
N SER A 210 2.61 0.29 4.85
CA SER A 210 1.28 0.74 5.24
C SER A 210 0.27 0.18 4.24
N ILE A 211 -0.68 -0.61 4.71
CA ILE A 211 -1.77 -1.17 3.88
C ILE A 211 -2.90 -0.14 3.82
N THR A 212 -3.33 0.21 2.61
CA THR A 212 -4.22 1.34 2.30
C THR A 212 -5.62 1.27 2.91
N GLU A 213 -6.09 0.06 3.26
CA GLU A 213 -7.37 -0.17 3.97
C GLU A 213 -7.25 -0.07 5.49
N VAL A 214 -6.03 -0.12 6.02
CA VAL A 214 -5.74 0.33 7.38
C VAL A 214 -5.78 1.84 7.31
N SER A 215 -7.00 2.40 7.19
CA SER A 215 -7.21 3.78 7.59
C SER A 215 -6.68 3.82 9.01
N PRO A 216 -5.62 4.58 9.30
CA PRO A 216 -5.37 4.85 10.69
C PRO A 216 -6.73 5.42 11.14
N VAL A 217 -7.37 4.73 12.10
CA VAL A 217 -7.86 5.52 13.21
C VAL A 217 -6.57 6.17 13.65
N VAL A 218 -6.30 7.35 13.08
CA VAL A 218 -5.28 8.24 13.54
C VAL A 218 -5.74 8.36 14.96
N ASP A 219 -5.09 7.62 15.86
CA ASP A 219 -5.20 7.92 17.26
C ASP A 219 -4.63 9.33 17.24
N GLU A 220 -5.50 10.35 17.21
CA GLU A 220 -5.17 11.75 16.90
C GLU A 220 -4.10 12.32 17.88
N GLY A 221 -3.61 11.49 18.81
CA GLY A 221 -2.55 11.76 19.76
C GLY A 221 -1.23 10.98 19.62
N ASP A 222 -0.99 10.09 18.66
CA ASP A 222 0.34 9.45 18.48
C ASP A 222 1.04 9.81 17.16
N PRO A 223 1.83 10.90 17.12
CA PRO A 223 2.55 11.33 15.92
C PRO A 223 3.64 10.34 15.46
N ASP A 224 4.05 9.39 16.32
CA ASP A 224 5.07 8.38 16.02
C ASP A 224 4.47 7.01 15.67
N TRP A 225 3.15 6.89 15.52
CA TRP A 225 2.47 5.61 15.27
C TRP A 225 3.10 4.80 14.13
N HIS A 226 3.34 5.44 12.97
CA HIS A 226 3.97 4.75 11.83
C HIS A 226 5.37 4.24 12.13
N LYS A 227 6.14 4.98 12.94
CA LYS A 227 7.51 4.58 13.32
C LYS A 227 7.50 3.38 14.26
N LYS A 228 6.47 3.27 15.11
CA LYS A 228 6.29 2.13 16.03
C LYS A 228 5.83 0.90 15.26
N HIS A 229 4.82 1.07 14.42
CA HIS A 229 4.04 -0.05 13.89
C HIS A 229 4.42 -0.49 12.46
N ILE A 230 5.14 0.33 11.68
CA ILE A 230 5.55 -0.04 10.30
C ILE A 230 7.05 -0.35 10.25
N TRP A 231 7.37 -1.57 9.82
CA TRP A 231 8.74 -2.04 9.63
C TRP A 231 9.33 -1.63 8.27
N HIS A 232 9.62 -0.34 8.10
CA HIS A 232 10.04 0.22 6.82
C HIS A 232 11.25 -0.48 6.18
N ASP A 233 12.23 -0.94 6.96
CA ASP A 233 13.41 -1.64 6.44
C ASP A 233 13.05 -2.96 5.74
N ALA A 234 11.98 -3.63 6.17
CA ALA A 234 11.49 -4.85 5.54
C ALA A 234 10.84 -4.61 4.18
N SER A 235 10.48 -3.38 3.80
CA SER A 235 10.04 -3.08 2.43
C SER A 235 11.14 -3.37 1.39
N ALA A 236 12.40 -3.06 1.75
CA ALA A 236 13.56 -3.40 0.93
C ALA A 236 13.86 -4.91 0.95
N LEU A 237 13.64 -5.58 2.10
CA LEU A 237 13.71 -7.05 2.17
C LEU A 237 12.69 -7.70 1.23
N ALA A 238 11.43 -7.27 1.27
CA ALA A 238 10.37 -7.80 0.41
C ALA A 238 10.73 -7.68 -1.09
N THR A 239 11.28 -6.53 -1.48
CA THR A 239 11.79 -6.33 -2.85
C THR A 239 12.91 -7.33 -3.21
N ARG A 240 13.82 -7.61 -2.28
CA ARG A 240 14.91 -8.58 -2.47
C ARG A 240 14.40 -10.03 -2.52
N ILE A 241 13.42 -10.39 -1.67
CA ILE A 241 12.76 -11.69 -1.69
C ILE A 241 12.05 -11.92 -3.03
N ARG A 242 11.30 -10.93 -3.52
CA ARG A 242 10.63 -11.01 -4.83
C ARG A 242 11.63 -11.33 -5.95
N ARG A 243 12.77 -10.61 -5.98
CA ARG A 243 13.86 -10.84 -6.95
C ARG A 243 14.52 -12.20 -6.80
N ALA A 244 14.62 -12.72 -5.58
CA ALA A 244 15.16 -14.06 -5.33
C ALA A 244 14.20 -15.15 -5.87
N LEU A 245 12.90 -14.92 -5.84
CA LEU A 245 11.88 -15.91 -6.13
C LEU A 245 10.87 -15.48 -7.20
N PRO A 246 11.24 -14.95 -8.37
CA PRO A 246 10.39 -14.17 -9.31
C PRO A 246 9.05 -14.80 -9.72
N ASN A 247 8.93 -16.13 -9.72
CA ASN A 247 7.73 -16.87 -10.15
C ASN A 247 6.99 -17.61 -9.02
N VAL A 248 7.38 -17.39 -7.77
CA VAL A 248 6.74 -18.02 -6.61
C VAL A 248 5.65 -17.08 -6.07
N PRO A 249 4.41 -17.54 -5.87
CA PRO A 249 3.43 -16.79 -5.08
C PRO A 249 3.94 -16.50 -3.66
N ILE A 250 3.87 -15.24 -3.23
CA ILE A 250 4.32 -14.79 -1.92
C ILE A 250 3.17 -14.07 -1.21
N ILE A 251 2.85 -14.54 -0.01
CA ILE A 251 1.88 -13.90 0.89
C ILE A 251 2.61 -13.54 2.18
N TRP A 252 2.54 -12.27 2.57
CA TRP A 252 3.17 -11.72 3.76
C TRP A 252 2.13 -11.37 4.80
N PHE A 253 2.10 -12.10 5.92
CA PHE A 253 1.16 -11.87 7.02
C PHE A 253 1.77 -11.04 8.14
N SER A 254 0.98 -10.11 8.66
CA SER A 254 1.36 -9.22 9.76
C SER A 254 0.20 -8.91 10.71
N GLY A 255 0.55 -8.45 11.91
CA GLY A 255 -0.34 -8.04 12.98
C GLY A 255 -0.10 -6.60 13.40
N ASP A 256 -0.02 -6.35 14.72
CA ASP A 256 0.45 -5.13 15.41
C ASP A 256 -0.45 -3.89 15.22
N VAL A 257 -0.84 -3.60 13.98
CA VAL A 257 -1.74 -2.49 13.64
C VAL A 257 -3.18 -2.72 14.09
N HIS A 258 -3.52 -3.93 14.55
CA HIS A 258 -4.83 -4.35 15.07
C HIS A 258 -6.01 -4.09 14.12
N GLN A 259 -5.74 -3.90 12.84
CA GLN A 259 -6.73 -3.61 11.83
C GLN A 259 -6.60 -4.57 10.64
N PRO A 260 -7.73 -4.92 10.02
CA PRO A 260 -7.73 -5.74 8.82
C PRO A 260 -7.34 -4.88 7.63
N GLY A 261 -6.55 -5.45 6.73
CA GLY A 261 -6.34 -4.88 5.42
C GLY A 261 -5.48 -5.80 4.58
N TRP A 262 -5.50 -5.61 3.27
CA TRP A 262 -4.50 -6.23 2.41
C TRP A 262 -4.17 -5.32 1.22
N ASP A 263 -2.95 -5.45 0.71
CA ASP A 263 -2.48 -4.70 -0.46
C ASP A 263 -1.49 -5.57 -1.25
N VAL A 264 -1.33 -5.28 -2.53
CA VAL A 264 -0.40 -5.98 -3.40
C VAL A 264 0.65 -5.02 -3.92
N LYS A 265 1.90 -5.28 -3.56
CA LYS A 265 3.04 -4.49 -4.03
C LYS A 265 4.14 -5.41 -4.53
N ASN A 266 4.66 -5.13 -5.72
CA ASN A 266 5.71 -5.91 -6.36
C ASN A 266 5.36 -7.42 -6.42
N ASN A 267 4.12 -7.78 -6.77
CA ASN A 267 3.65 -9.16 -6.87
C ASN A 267 3.82 -9.96 -5.55
N ILE A 268 3.75 -9.27 -4.40
CA ILE A 268 3.64 -9.83 -3.05
C ILE A 268 2.31 -9.35 -2.49
N CYS A 269 1.50 -10.27 -1.96
CA CYS A 269 0.29 -9.94 -1.23
C CYS A 269 0.63 -9.70 0.24
N PHE A 270 0.45 -8.49 0.74
CA PHE A 270 0.61 -8.13 2.15
C PHE A 270 -0.75 -8.16 2.83
N VAL A 271 -0.85 -8.86 3.95
CA VAL A 271 -2.10 -9.12 4.65
C VAL A 271 -1.94 -8.79 6.13
N THR A 272 -2.87 -8.00 6.64
CA THR A 272 -3.06 -7.72 8.06
C THR A 272 -4.44 -8.19 8.49
N THR A 273 -4.50 -8.71 9.71
CA THR A 273 -5.74 -9.14 10.36
C THR A 273 -5.85 -8.38 11.68
N GLY A 274 -7.07 -8.02 12.08
CA GLY A 274 -7.27 -7.40 13.38
C GLY A 274 -7.03 -8.37 14.53
N CYS A 275 -7.15 -7.84 15.74
CA CYS A 275 -6.80 -8.56 16.96
C CYS A 275 -7.72 -9.77 17.23
N PHE A 276 -7.16 -10.94 17.57
CA PHE A 276 -7.96 -12.14 17.82
C PHE A 276 -8.39 -12.31 19.28
N GLY A 277 -7.62 -11.82 20.26
CA GLY A 277 -7.83 -12.18 21.67
C GLY A 277 -7.95 -11.02 22.67
N ARG A 278 -8.23 -9.80 22.20
CA ARG A 278 -8.21 -8.58 23.03
C ARG A 278 -9.08 -8.68 24.29
N LYS A 279 -8.61 -8.09 25.39
CA LYS A 279 -9.45 -7.86 26.58
C LYS A 279 -10.60 -6.89 26.31
N ILE A 280 -11.73 -7.18 26.93
CA ILE A 280 -12.94 -6.38 26.80
C ILE A 280 -12.87 -5.15 27.72
N GLY A 281 -13.31 -3.98 27.23
CA GLY A 281 -13.39 -2.76 28.05
C GLY A 281 -12.16 -1.84 28.03
N GLY A 282 -11.16 -2.11 27.19
CA GLY A 282 -10.03 -1.20 26.95
C GLY A 282 -10.36 0.02 26.08
N ARG A 283 -9.40 0.95 25.90
CA ARG A 283 -9.53 2.17 25.04
C ARG A 283 -10.00 1.91 23.61
N HIS A 284 -9.95 0.66 23.15
CA HIS A 284 -10.32 0.21 21.81
C HIS A 284 -11.42 -0.87 21.81
N SER A 285 -12.27 -0.93 22.85
CA SER A 285 -13.39 -1.89 22.95
C SER A 285 -14.40 -1.82 21.79
N ASN A 286 -14.32 -0.77 20.96
CA ASN A 286 -15.15 -0.58 19.78
C ASN A 286 -14.62 -1.31 18.54
N ILE A 287 -13.38 -1.83 18.58
CA ILE A 287 -12.79 -2.60 17.49
C ILE A 287 -13.10 -4.08 17.74
N PRO A 288 -13.91 -4.74 16.88
CA PRO A 288 -14.26 -6.14 17.07
C PRO A 288 -13.02 -7.04 16.93
N CYS A 289 -13.03 -8.19 17.61
CA CYS A 289 -12.00 -9.21 17.39
C CYS A 289 -12.16 -9.83 16.01
N GLN A 290 -11.06 -10.26 15.38
CA GLN A 290 -11.03 -10.62 13.98
C GLN A 290 -10.18 -11.86 13.67
N ALA A 291 -10.50 -12.48 12.55
CA ALA A 291 -9.75 -13.57 11.95
C ALA A 291 -9.94 -13.54 10.43
N ARG A 292 -8.99 -14.06 9.66
CA ARG A 292 -9.05 -14.03 8.20
C ARG A 292 -8.81 -15.39 7.59
N LEU A 293 -9.60 -15.74 6.58
CA LEU A 293 -9.37 -16.91 5.73
C LEU A 293 -8.94 -16.43 4.34
N ILE A 294 -7.78 -16.88 3.89
CA ILE A 294 -7.25 -16.62 2.55
C ILE A 294 -7.41 -17.89 1.71
N ASP A 295 -8.06 -17.74 0.56
CA ASP A 295 -8.21 -18.78 -0.44
C ASP A 295 -7.28 -18.45 -1.63
N LEU A 296 -6.35 -19.34 -1.95
CA LEU A 296 -5.48 -19.26 -3.12
C LEU A 296 -5.82 -20.42 -4.09
N PRO A 297 -6.77 -20.22 -5.01
CA PRO A 297 -7.19 -21.22 -5.99
C PRO A 297 -6.10 -21.56 -7.03
N HIS A 298 -6.37 -22.58 -7.84
CA HIS A 298 -5.47 -23.10 -8.87
C HIS A 298 -5.02 -22.06 -9.90
N ASP A 299 -5.87 -21.07 -10.18
CA ASP A 299 -5.60 -19.97 -11.10
C ASP A 299 -4.84 -18.80 -10.44
N LEU A 300 -4.38 -18.99 -9.20
CA LEU A 300 -3.66 -18.01 -8.40
C LEU A 300 -4.46 -16.74 -8.07
N SER A 301 -5.79 -16.76 -8.24
CA SER A 301 -6.67 -15.62 -7.91
C SER A 301 -6.98 -15.57 -6.41
N LEU A 302 -6.13 -14.88 -5.64
CA LEU A 302 -6.28 -14.77 -4.19
C LEU A 302 -7.62 -14.12 -3.83
N THR A 303 -8.36 -14.74 -2.92
CA THR A 303 -9.54 -14.14 -2.27
C THR A 303 -9.40 -14.20 -0.75
N SER A 304 -10.13 -13.33 -0.07
CA SER A 304 -10.11 -13.19 1.38
C SER A 304 -11.52 -13.22 1.93
N LYS A 305 -11.68 -13.74 3.15
CA LYS A 305 -12.90 -13.65 3.96
C LYS A 305 -12.51 -13.18 5.35
N LEU A 306 -13.10 -12.07 5.81
CA LEU A 306 -12.88 -11.54 7.15
C LEU A 306 -14.02 -11.96 8.08
N PHE A 307 -13.65 -12.52 9.23
CA PHE A 307 -14.58 -12.89 10.29
C PHE A 307 -14.43 -11.90 11.44
N LEU A 308 -15.54 -11.43 11.99
CA LEU A 308 -15.56 -10.50 13.10
C LEU A 308 -16.43 -11.03 14.22
N TYR A 309 -15.94 -10.89 15.45
CA TYR A 309 -16.71 -11.18 16.64
C TYR A 309 -17.44 -9.92 17.09
N ARG A 310 -18.78 -9.91 16.96
CA ARG A 310 -19.61 -8.76 17.32
C ARG A 310 -20.38 -9.04 18.60
N HIS A 311 -20.24 -8.15 19.58
CA HIS A 311 -21.07 -8.18 20.79
C HIS A 311 -22.50 -7.75 20.48
N LYS A 312 -23.47 -8.46 21.06
CA LYS A 312 -24.92 -8.19 20.95
C LYS A 312 -25.34 -6.92 21.70
N THR A 313 -24.54 -6.50 22.66
CA THR A 313 -24.79 -5.31 23.48
C THR A 313 -23.51 -4.52 23.66
N HIS A 314 -23.63 -3.25 24.07
CA HIS A 314 -22.48 -2.45 24.49
C HIS A 314 -21.93 -2.87 25.87
N ASN A 315 -22.52 -3.87 26.52
CA ASN A 315 -22.03 -4.39 27.80
C ASN A 315 -20.85 -5.34 27.55
N THR A 316 -19.82 -5.15 28.35
CA THR A 316 -18.50 -5.77 28.23
C THR A 316 -18.45 -7.18 28.82
N ILE A 317 -19.35 -8.08 28.43
CA ILE A 317 -19.30 -9.50 28.84
C ILE A 317 -18.85 -10.34 27.64
N SER A 318 -17.81 -11.16 27.84
CA SER A 318 -17.15 -11.92 26.77
C SER A 318 -18.06 -12.85 26.01
N ASP A 319 -19.10 -13.36 26.67
CA ASP A 319 -19.97 -14.42 26.20
C ASP A 319 -21.24 -13.96 25.47
N GLN A 320 -21.35 -12.67 25.18
CA GLN A 320 -22.52 -12.08 24.54
C GLN A 320 -22.26 -11.58 23.12
N GLY A 321 -21.52 -12.33 22.32
CA GLY A 321 -21.29 -12.02 20.91
C GLY A 321 -21.30 -13.25 20.02
N ASP A 322 -21.39 -13.03 18.72
CA ASP A 322 -21.35 -14.09 17.71
C ASP A 322 -20.30 -13.73 16.63
N TRP A 323 -19.76 -14.75 15.98
CA TRP A 323 -18.91 -14.58 14.80
C TRP A 323 -19.75 -14.37 13.55
N GLU A 324 -19.46 -13.31 12.83
CA GLU A 324 -20.10 -12.95 11.56
C GLU A 324 -19.04 -12.83 10.46
N ILE A 325 -19.44 -13.05 9.21
CA ILE A 325 -18.61 -12.73 8.06
C ILE A 325 -18.92 -11.31 7.59
N GLU A 326 -17.89 -10.52 7.33
CA GLU A 326 -18.04 -9.27 6.61
C GLU A 326 -17.55 -9.50 5.19
N GLU A 327 -18.47 -9.44 4.23
CA GLU A 327 -18.11 -9.27 2.83
C GLU A 327 -17.58 -7.84 2.69
N SER A 328 -16.25 -7.67 2.72
CA SER A 328 -15.69 -6.35 2.46
C SER A 328 -16.07 -5.92 1.04
N PRO A 329 -16.41 -4.65 0.78
CA PRO A 329 -16.49 -4.12 -0.58
C PRO A 329 -15.23 -4.42 -1.42
N ALA A 330 -14.06 -4.56 -0.77
CA ALA A 330 -12.80 -4.96 -1.39
C ALA A 330 -12.79 -6.42 -1.87
N ASP A 331 -13.54 -7.32 -1.22
CA ASP A 331 -13.70 -8.72 -1.64
C ASP A 331 -14.51 -8.83 -2.94
N ARG A 332 -15.20 -7.76 -3.37
CA ARG A 332 -15.94 -7.69 -4.64
C ARG A 332 -15.12 -7.15 -5.82
N THR A 333 -13.99 -6.47 -5.59
CA THR A 333 -13.23 -5.78 -6.65
C THR A 333 -11.77 -6.19 -6.77
N ASN A 334 -11.17 -6.80 -5.74
CA ASN A 334 -9.74 -7.11 -5.72
C ASN A 334 -9.49 -8.61 -5.85
N LYS A 335 -9.77 -9.20 -7.02
CA LYS A 335 -9.14 -10.49 -7.37
C LYS A 335 -7.72 -10.20 -7.80
N PHE A 336 -6.74 -10.63 -7.01
CA PHE A 336 -5.34 -10.56 -7.41
C PHE A 336 -4.88 -11.90 -7.97
N THR A 337 -4.45 -11.91 -9.22
CA THR A 337 -3.79 -13.06 -9.83
C THR A 337 -2.29 -12.85 -9.81
N PHE A 338 -1.54 -13.74 -9.17
CA PHE A 338 -0.08 -13.73 -9.23
C PHE A 338 0.36 -13.82 -10.70
N GLN A 339 1.13 -12.83 -11.15
CA GLN A 339 1.70 -12.84 -12.49
C GLN A 339 3.06 -13.53 -12.43
N ALA A 340 3.30 -14.51 -13.30
CA ALA A 340 4.66 -14.99 -13.54
C ALA A 340 5.47 -13.82 -14.10
N GLU A 341 6.57 -13.44 -13.43
CA GLU A 341 7.56 -12.60 -14.09
C GLU A 341 8.18 -13.47 -15.18
N ILE A 342 7.77 -13.25 -16.42
CA ILE A 342 8.48 -13.76 -17.59
C ILE A 342 9.90 -13.18 -17.53
N LEU A 343 10.80 -13.88 -16.86
CA LEU A 343 12.24 -13.77 -17.04
C LEU A 343 12.57 -14.37 -18.41
N HIS A 344 12.07 -13.75 -19.47
CA HIS A 344 12.86 -13.71 -20.68
C HIS A 344 13.98 -12.72 -20.42
N ALA A 345 15.07 -13.27 -19.89
CA ALA A 345 16.42 -12.86 -20.28
C ALA A 345 16.74 -13.32 -21.71
N GLU A 346 15.75 -13.34 -22.60
CA GLU A 346 16.04 -13.05 -23.99
C GLU A 346 16.22 -11.55 -24.03
N SER A 347 17.39 -11.13 -24.48
CA SER A 347 17.60 -9.77 -24.98
C SER A 347 16.31 -9.27 -25.61
N LEU A 348 15.60 -8.36 -24.93
CA LEU A 348 14.76 -7.41 -25.62
C LEU A 348 15.62 -6.94 -26.80
N PRO A 349 15.19 -7.11 -28.07
CA PRO A 349 15.94 -6.55 -29.18
C PRO A 349 16.18 -5.11 -28.78
N ALA A 350 17.46 -4.77 -28.64
CA ALA A 350 17.92 -3.52 -28.04
C ALA A 350 16.92 -2.45 -28.43
N ASN A 351 16.16 -1.98 -27.45
CA ASN A 351 15.13 -0.98 -27.70
C ASN A 351 15.87 0.11 -28.49
N PRO A 352 15.50 0.42 -29.76
CA PRO A 352 16.28 1.35 -30.58
C PRO A 352 16.35 2.75 -29.95
N LEU A 353 15.61 2.95 -28.86
CA LEU A 353 15.50 4.16 -28.07
C LEU A 353 16.29 4.16 -26.75
N SER A 354 16.88 3.04 -26.29
CA SER A 354 17.67 3.04 -25.03
C SER A 354 19.17 3.29 -25.22
N ASN A 355 19.70 3.17 -26.45
CA ASN A 355 21.10 3.45 -26.78
C ASN A 355 21.32 4.73 -27.62
N LYS A 356 20.33 5.63 -27.64
CA LYS A 356 20.48 7.00 -28.15
C LYS A 356 19.81 8.02 -27.22
N ILE A 357 20.12 7.97 -25.93
CA ILE A 357 19.92 9.12 -25.04
C ILE A 357 21.20 9.32 -24.24
N THR A 358 22.30 9.52 -24.95
CA THR A 358 23.52 10.13 -24.40
C THR A 358 23.84 11.45 -25.08
N ASN A 359 22.95 11.98 -25.94
CA ASN A 359 23.07 13.30 -26.55
C ASN A 359 21.69 13.82 -27.01
N LEU A 360 20.72 13.94 -26.09
CA LEU A 360 19.61 14.86 -26.31
C LEU A 360 20.01 16.21 -25.70
N PRO A 361 19.96 17.32 -26.45
CA PRO A 361 20.28 18.62 -25.89
C PRO A 361 19.31 18.91 -24.74
N GLU A 362 19.85 19.39 -23.62
CA GLU A 362 19.11 19.77 -22.41
C GLU A 362 17.97 20.78 -22.65
N SER A 363 17.83 21.31 -23.87
CA SER A 363 16.76 22.22 -24.29
C SER A 363 15.44 21.56 -24.69
N ALA A 364 15.30 20.22 -24.66
CA ALA A 364 14.08 19.52 -25.11
C ALA A 364 13.09 19.07 -24.00
N LEU A 365 13.45 19.14 -22.71
CA LEU A 365 12.66 18.60 -21.59
C LEU A 365 12.18 19.70 -20.64
N GLY A 366 11.21 20.52 -21.08
CA GLY A 366 10.65 21.60 -20.25
C GLY A 366 9.77 21.15 -19.07
N VAL A 367 9.59 19.85 -18.85
CA VAL A 367 8.76 19.27 -17.78
C VAL A 367 9.62 18.36 -16.91
N LEU A 368 9.63 18.61 -15.60
CA LEU A 368 10.43 17.91 -14.61
C LEU A 368 9.54 17.01 -13.74
N THR A 369 9.88 15.74 -13.64
CA THR A 369 9.20 14.80 -12.72
C THR A 369 9.63 15.08 -11.28
N LEU A 370 8.68 15.16 -10.35
CA LEU A 370 8.95 15.46 -8.94
C LEU A 370 9.56 14.29 -8.17
N SER A 371 9.14 13.07 -8.49
CA SER A 371 9.63 11.84 -7.87
C SER A 371 9.37 10.65 -8.81
N ASP A 372 10.42 9.89 -9.10
CA ASP A 372 10.32 8.67 -9.92
C ASP A 372 9.46 7.60 -9.22
N ASP A 373 9.55 7.50 -7.89
CA ASP A 373 8.75 6.55 -7.10
C ASP A 373 7.26 6.90 -7.13
N LEU A 374 6.93 8.19 -7.04
CA LEU A 374 5.56 8.68 -7.19
C LEU A 374 5.04 8.46 -8.62
N GLU A 375 5.86 8.73 -9.63
CA GLU A 375 5.50 8.50 -11.03
C GLU A 375 5.18 7.02 -11.28
N ILE A 376 6.01 6.11 -10.78
CA ILE A 376 5.78 4.66 -10.87
C ILE A 376 4.48 4.28 -10.16
N SER A 377 4.20 4.87 -8.99
CA SER A 377 2.98 4.61 -8.22
C SER A 377 1.72 5.08 -8.96
N ILE A 378 1.78 6.25 -9.60
CA ILE A 378 0.68 6.78 -10.43
C ILE A 378 0.45 5.88 -11.64
N LEU A 379 1.51 5.49 -12.36
CA LEU A 379 1.39 4.60 -13.53
C LEU A 379 0.76 3.26 -13.16
N ARG A 380 1.18 2.67 -12.03
CA ARG A 380 0.62 1.42 -11.50
C ARG A 380 -0.84 1.58 -11.11
N ALA A 381 -1.21 2.66 -10.43
CA ALA A 381 -2.60 2.87 -10.02
C ALA A 381 -3.53 3.09 -11.22
N VAL A 382 -3.07 3.81 -12.25
CA VAL A 382 -3.79 3.96 -13.51
C VAL A 382 -4.01 2.60 -14.18
N GLN A 383 -2.98 1.75 -14.21
CA GLN A 383 -3.04 0.42 -14.80
C GLN A 383 -3.95 -0.53 -13.99
N ASN A 384 -3.70 -0.67 -12.68
CA ASN A 384 -4.40 -1.59 -11.79
C ASN A 384 -5.90 -1.29 -11.68
N SER A 385 -6.26 -0.01 -11.75
CA SER A 385 -7.65 0.45 -11.61
C SER A 385 -8.35 0.62 -12.95
N ASN A 386 -7.69 0.22 -14.04
CA ASN A 386 -8.16 0.39 -15.42
C ASN A 386 -8.68 1.80 -15.72
N LEU A 387 -7.95 2.82 -15.27
CA LEU A 387 -8.36 4.23 -15.40
C LEU A 387 -7.98 4.82 -16.75
N TYR A 388 -7.13 4.13 -17.51
CA TYR A 388 -6.66 4.61 -18.80
C TYR A 388 -7.69 4.37 -19.89
N GLN A 389 -8.39 5.42 -20.29
CA GLN A 389 -9.45 5.35 -21.30
C GLN A 389 -8.93 5.84 -22.64
N LEU A 390 -9.03 5.00 -23.67
CA LEU A 390 -8.80 5.41 -25.06
C LEU A 390 -10.10 5.93 -25.67
N GLY A 391 -10.02 7.05 -26.38
CA GLY A 391 -11.19 7.70 -26.96
C GLY A 391 -10.84 9.06 -27.53
N ARG A 392 -11.82 9.75 -28.14
CA ARG A 392 -11.62 11.13 -28.58
C ARG A 392 -12.18 12.09 -27.57
N PHE A 393 -11.30 12.77 -26.87
CA PHE A 393 -11.64 13.78 -25.87
C PHE A 393 -11.31 15.16 -26.45
N SER A 394 -12.37 15.88 -26.83
CA SER A 394 -12.24 17.24 -27.36
C SER A 394 -11.58 18.13 -26.31
N THR A 395 -10.56 18.89 -26.72
CA THR A 395 -10.00 19.96 -25.92
C THR A 395 -10.56 21.30 -26.40
N ASN A 396 -10.36 22.39 -25.64
CA ASN A 396 -10.76 23.73 -26.07
C ASN A 396 -9.84 24.32 -27.17
N ALA A 397 -8.85 23.55 -27.64
CA ALA A 397 -8.02 23.88 -28.80
C ALA A 397 -8.49 23.05 -30.01
N ASN A 398 -8.01 23.35 -31.23
CA ASN A 398 -8.20 22.53 -32.44
C ASN A 398 -7.42 21.19 -32.35
N ILE A 399 -7.42 20.57 -31.18
CA ILE A 399 -6.64 19.40 -30.82
C ILE A 399 -7.56 18.49 -30.01
N THR A 400 -7.60 17.23 -30.39
CA THR A 400 -8.27 16.17 -29.66
C THR A 400 -7.23 15.33 -28.94
N THR A 401 -7.53 14.98 -27.70
CA THR A 401 -6.73 14.02 -26.93
C THR A 401 -7.27 12.61 -27.16
N LEU A 402 -6.38 11.64 -27.38
CA LEU A 402 -6.74 10.25 -27.65
C LEU A 402 -6.86 9.35 -26.41
N ALA A 403 -6.54 9.90 -25.24
CA ALA A 403 -6.60 9.19 -23.97
C ALA A 403 -7.08 10.10 -22.84
N TRP A 404 -7.70 9.51 -21.83
CA TRP A 404 -8.14 10.22 -20.64
C TRP A 404 -7.91 9.37 -19.39
N VAL A 405 -7.61 10.04 -18.28
CA VAL A 405 -7.53 9.42 -16.96
C VAL A 405 -8.38 10.22 -15.98
N PRO A 406 -9.41 9.61 -15.36
CA PRO A 406 -10.20 10.28 -14.34
C PRO A 406 -9.39 10.44 -13.06
N ILE A 407 -9.18 11.70 -12.66
CA ILE A 407 -8.29 12.07 -11.55
C ILE A 407 -8.89 11.76 -10.19
N ALA A 408 -10.21 11.90 -10.02
CA ALA A 408 -10.84 11.61 -8.74
C ALA A 408 -10.67 10.13 -8.32
N PRO A 409 -10.94 9.12 -9.18
CA PRO A 409 -10.59 7.73 -8.90
C PRO A 409 -9.09 7.50 -8.65
N LEU A 410 -8.22 8.20 -9.36
CA LEU A 410 -6.77 8.10 -9.15
C LEU A 410 -6.34 8.63 -7.77
N LEU A 411 -7.01 9.66 -7.26
CA LEU A 411 -6.72 10.26 -5.96
C LEU A 411 -7.52 9.64 -4.80
N ASN A 412 -8.51 8.79 -5.07
CA ASN A 412 -9.13 7.95 -4.05
C ASN A 412 -8.10 7.03 -3.37
N TYR A 413 -6.98 6.74 -4.03
CA TYR A 413 -5.79 6.22 -3.38
C TYR A 413 -5.17 7.31 -2.51
N GLY A 414 -5.55 7.34 -1.22
CA GLY A 414 -5.05 8.33 -0.25
C GLY A 414 -3.52 8.42 -0.22
N SER A 415 -2.81 7.32 -0.51
CA SER A 415 -1.36 7.28 -0.64
C SER A 415 -0.81 8.09 -1.82
N ILE A 416 -1.48 8.10 -2.97
CA ILE A 416 -1.08 8.90 -4.14
C ILE A 416 -1.30 10.38 -3.87
N PHE A 417 -2.46 10.72 -3.29
CA PHE A 417 -2.74 12.10 -2.90
C PHE A 417 -1.70 12.62 -1.89
N ALA A 418 -1.44 11.87 -0.82
CA ALA A 418 -0.45 12.24 0.20
C ALA A 418 0.97 12.34 -0.37
N SER A 419 1.37 11.40 -1.23
CA SER A 419 2.70 11.41 -1.85
C SER A 419 2.85 12.56 -2.85
N ALA A 420 1.83 12.83 -3.66
CA ALA A 420 1.80 14.00 -4.55
C ALA A 420 1.90 15.31 -3.75
N LEU A 421 1.09 15.45 -2.70
CA LEU A 421 1.12 16.62 -1.82
C LEU A 421 2.52 16.83 -1.22
N ARG A 422 3.15 15.75 -0.70
CA ARG A 422 4.50 15.79 -0.13
C ARG A 422 5.55 16.19 -1.18
N SER A 423 5.57 15.55 -2.34
CA SER A 423 6.55 15.86 -3.39
C SER A 423 6.40 17.28 -3.93
N MET A 424 5.16 17.78 -4.05
CA MET A 424 4.90 19.18 -4.40
C MET A 424 5.40 20.12 -3.30
N MET A 425 5.10 19.83 -2.04
CA MET A 425 5.51 20.63 -0.87
C MET A 425 7.03 20.69 -0.71
N ASP A 426 7.74 19.58 -0.89
CA ASP A 426 9.21 19.52 -0.83
C ASP A 426 9.82 20.48 -1.87
N ARG A 427 9.27 20.48 -3.08
CA ARG A 427 9.74 21.37 -4.15
C ARG A 427 9.40 22.84 -3.89
N ILE A 428 8.22 23.13 -3.36
CA ILE A 428 7.81 24.49 -2.99
C ILE A 428 8.66 25.03 -1.84
N SER A 429 9.01 24.19 -0.88
CA SER A 429 9.90 24.56 0.22
C SER A 429 11.27 25.00 -0.29
N ILE A 430 11.79 24.35 -1.35
CA ILE A 430 13.01 24.79 -2.05
C ILE A 430 12.78 26.15 -2.72
N ILE A 431 11.68 26.34 -3.46
CA ILE A 431 11.36 27.63 -4.11
C ILE A 431 11.28 28.78 -3.09
N ILE A 432 10.64 28.55 -1.94
CA ILE A 432 10.55 29.52 -0.84
C ILE A 432 11.94 29.82 -0.28
N LYS A 433 12.73 28.78 0.02
CA LYS A 433 14.07 28.91 0.59
C LYS A 433 15.04 29.65 -0.33
N ASP A 434 14.93 29.42 -1.63
CA ASP A 434 15.77 30.06 -2.66
C ASP A 434 15.36 31.52 -2.92
N ASN A 435 14.18 31.94 -2.43
CA ASN A 435 13.63 33.28 -2.64
C ASN A 435 13.08 33.91 -1.34
N PRO A 436 13.90 34.06 -0.28
CA PRO A 436 13.43 34.43 1.06
C PRO A 436 12.86 35.85 1.17
N SER A 437 13.20 36.74 0.22
CA SER A 437 12.73 38.13 0.18
C SER A 437 11.60 38.37 -0.81
N LYS A 438 11.11 37.32 -1.48
CA LYS A 438 10.08 37.44 -2.51
C LYS A 438 8.73 37.00 -1.98
N SER A 439 7.68 37.72 -2.37
CA SER A 439 6.30 37.32 -2.10
C SER A 439 5.87 36.20 -3.06
N ILE A 440 5.29 35.14 -2.50
CA ILE A 440 4.86 33.96 -3.26
C ILE A 440 3.35 33.79 -3.07
N VAL A 441 2.64 33.48 -4.16
CA VAL A 441 1.23 33.09 -4.10
C VAL A 441 1.02 31.75 -4.81
N LEU A 442 0.29 30.86 -4.15
CA LEU A 442 -0.15 29.59 -4.69
C LEU A 442 -1.50 29.76 -5.40
N ILE A 443 -1.61 29.32 -6.65
CA ILE A 443 -2.80 29.47 -7.47
C ILE A 443 -3.33 28.08 -7.80
N GLY A 444 -4.45 27.70 -7.21
CA GLY A 444 -5.09 26.42 -7.48
C GLY A 444 -6.10 26.53 -8.61
N LEU A 445 -5.95 25.70 -9.65
CA LEU A 445 -6.90 25.64 -10.76
C LEU A 445 -7.93 24.52 -10.61
N ASP A 446 -9.18 24.86 -10.89
CA ASP A 446 -10.33 23.96 -10.79
C ASP A 446 -10.35 23.26 -9.42
N CYS A 447 -10.98 22.08 -9.29
CA CYS A 447 -11.13 21.41 -7.99
C CYS A 447 -9.78 20.93 -7.41
N TRP A 448 -9.05 20.12 -8.17
CA TRP A 448 -7.85 19.44 -7.65
C TRP A 448 -6.66 20.38 -7.46
N GLY A 449 -6.45 21.33 -8.37
CA GLY A 449 -5.42 22.35 -8.18
C GLY A 449 -5.70 23.19 -6.93
N SER A 450 -6.97 23.54 -6.69
CA SER A 450 -7.40 24.25 -5.47
C SER A 450 -7.16 23.45 -4.20
N ILE A 451 -7.41 22.15 -4.21
CA ILE A 451 -7.12 21.27 -3.07
C ILE A 451 -5.63 21.26 -2.76
N PHE A 452 -4.76 21.03 -3.76
CA PHE A 452 -3.31 21.03 -3.53
C PHE A 452 -2.80 22.39 -3.05
N ALA A 453 -3.19 23.48 -3.71
CA ALA A 453 -2.78 24.83 -3.32
C ALA A 453 -3.20 25.18 -1.88
N SER A 454 -4.42 24.79 -1.49
CA SER A 454 -4.94 25.07 -0.14
C SER A 454 -4.22 24.26 0.94
N GLN A 455 -4.00 22.96 0.71
CA GLN A 455 -3.29 22.10 1.66
C GLN A 455 -1.84 22.57 1.86
N ILE A 456 -1.15 22.93 0.78
CA ILE A 456 0.23 23.41 0.87
C ILE A 456 0.29 24.79 1.52
N SER A 457 -0.69 25.67 1.25
CA SER A 457 -0.82 26.98 1.90
C SER A 457 -0.90 26.87 3.42
N VAL A 458 -1.72 25.95 3.94
CA VAL A 458 -1.85 25.73 5.39
C VAL A 458 -0.51 25.33 6.02
N VAL A 459 0.25 24.47 5.36
CA VAL A 459 1.54 23.98 5.91
C VAL A 459 2.66 25.00 5.77
N THR A 460 2.71 25.72 4.65
CA THR A 460 3.82 26.64 4.33
C THR A 460 3.58 28.06 4.82
N GLY A 461 2.34 28.41 5.18
CA GLY A 461 1.92 29.78 5.47
C GLY A 461 1.86 30.68 4.23
N VAL A 462 2.09 30.14 3.03
CA VAL A 462 2.05 30.90 1.78
C VAL A 462 0.60 31.08 1.35
N LYS A 463 0.21 32.32 1.05
CA LYS A 463 -1.16 32.64 0.61
C LYS A 463 -1.54 31.84 -0.64
N ASN A 464 -2.77 31.34 -0.68
CA ASN A 464 -3.35 30.73 -1.88
C ASN A 464 -4.60 31.44 -2.41
N ILE A 465 -4.84 31.28 -3.71
CA ILE A 465 -6.03 31.72 -4.43
C ILE A 465 -6.54 30.55 -5.27
N CYS A 466 -7.85 30.33 -5.28
CA CYS A 466 -8.50 29.26 -6.04
C CYS A 466 -9.27 29.85 -7.23
N ILE A 467 -9.04 29.33 -8.44
CA ILE A 467 -9.56 29.88 -9.69
C ILE A 467 -10.14 28.75 -10.54
N ALA A 468 -11.35 28.92 -11.08
CA ALA A 468 -11.89 28.08 -12.14
C ALA A 468 -11.19 28.42 -13.46
N GLY A 469 -10.43 27.47 -14.01
CA GLY A 469 -9.79 27.60 -15.32
C GLY A 469 -10.79 27.55 -16.48
N ARG A 470 -12.01 27.05 -16.22
CA ARG A 470 -13.07 26.77 -17.21
C ARG A 470 -14.29 27.68 -17.05
N THR A 471 -14.13 28.99 -17.13
CA THR A 471 -15.22 29.97 -17.02
C THR A 471 -16.24 29.97 -18.18
N ALA A 472 -16.11 29.09 -19.17
CA ALA A 472 -16.99 29.04 -20.34
C ALA A 472 -18.17 28.06 -20.23
N SER A 473 -18.24 27.20 -19.19
CA SER A 473 -19.36 26.29 -18.99
C SER A 473 -20.36 26.86 -17.97
N ARG A 474 -21.66 26.69 -18.26
CA ARG A 474 -22.84 27.22 -17.53
C ARG A 474 -22.97 26.79 -16.04
N LEU A 475 -21.92 26.24 -15.43
CA LEU A 475 -21.94 25.61 -14.10
C LEU A 475 -20.93 26.20 -13.10
N SER A 476 -20.11 27.19 -13.49
CA SER A 476 -19.22 27.87 -12.54
C SER A 476 -19.96 28.97 -11.77
N SER A 477 -19.82 28.98 -10.45
CA SER A 477 -20.40 30.02 -9.61
C SER A 477 -19.58 31.32 -9.76
N ARG A 478 -20.23 32.50 -9.79
CA ARG A 478 -19.59 33.82 -9.96
C ARG A 478 -18.33 34.10 -9.07
N PRO A 479 -18.17 33.52 -7.86
CA PRO A 479 -16.97 33.70 -7.04
C PRO A 479 -15.68 33.03 -7.56
N GLU A 480 -15.77 32.04 -8.45
CA GLU A 480 -14.62 31.20 -8.87
C GLU A 480 -13.89 31.73 -10.11
N GLY A 481 -14.35 32.84 -10.70
CA GLY A 481 -13.62 33.49 -11.79
C GLY A 481 -12.40 34.28 -11.30
N LEU A 482 -11.54 34.72 -12.23
CA LEU A 482 -10.56 35.78 -11.98
C LEU A 482 -11.32 37.10 -11.71
N THR A 483 -11.82 37.25 -10.49
CA THR A 483 -12.52 38.45 -10.04
C THR A 483 -11.53 39.58 -9.78
N SER A 484 -11.99 40.83 -9.86
CA SER A 484 -11.17 42.01 -9.51
C SER A 484 -10.59 41.93 -8.09
N GLY A 485 -11.29 41.26 -7.17
CA GLY A 485 -10.81 40.96 -5.82
C GLY A 485 -9.60 40.02 -5.84
N ALA A 486 -9.72 38.84 -6.44
CA ALA A 486 -8.62 37.87 -6.55
C ALA A 486 -7.38 38.46 -7.27
N LEU A 487 -7.61 39.29 -8.29
CA LEU A 487 -6.53 40.00 -9.01
C LEU A 487 -5.87 41.09 -8.16
N SER A 488 -6.61 41.75 -7.27
CA SER A 488 -6.03 42.75 -6.36
C SER A 488 -5.05 42.14 -5.36
N GLU A 489 -5.25 40.87 -4.99
CA GLU A 489 -4.36 40.14 -4.08
C GLU A 489 -3.03 39.73 -4.73
N LEU A 490 -2.93 39.82 -6.06
CA LEU A 490 -1.74 39.47 -6.83
C LEU A 490 -0.86 40.69 -7.15
N ARG A 491 -1.25 41.90 -6.68
CA ARG A 491 -0.57 43.16 -7.02
C ARG A 491 0.84 43.30 -6.48
N ASP A 492 1.15 42.62 -5.38
CA ASP A 492 2.46 42.67 -4.72
C ASP A 492 3.12 41.29 -4.70
N THR A 493 2.89 40.46 -5.72
CA THR A 493 3.40 39.09 -5.83
C THR A 493 4.60 39.00 -6.77
N ASP A 494 5.74 38.51 -6.29
CA ASP A 494 6.94 38.30 -7.10
C ASP A 494 6.93 36.96 -7.85
N ILE A 495 6.37 35.91 -7.22
CA ILE A 495 6.34 34.53 -7.75
C ILE A 495 4.92 33.96 -7.68
N CYS A 496 4.44 33.46 -8.82
CA CYS A 496 3.19 32.72 -8.92
C CYS A 496 3.46 31.22 -9.12
N VAL A 497 2.85 30.37 -8.29
CA VAL A 497 2.93 28.91 -8.40
C VAL A 497 1.56 28.35 -8.73
N VAL A 498 1.38 27.79 -9.92
CA VAL A 498 0.08 27.35 -10.42
C VAL A 498 -0.07 25.83 -10.30
N PHE A 499 -1.13 25.35 -9.66
CA PHE A 499 -1.46 23.92 -9.48
C PHE A 499 -2.62 23.51 -10.37
N THR A 500 -2.51 22.37 -11.03
CA THR A 500 -3.59 21.76 -11.81
C THR A 500 -3.52 20.24 -11.71
N ASP A 501 -4.58 19.54 -12.08
CA ASP A 501 -4.56 18.08 -12.18
C ASP A 501 -3.77 17.59 -13.40
N VAL A 502 -4.18 17.98 -14.61
CA VAL A 502 -3.62 17.49 -15.87
C VAL A 502 -3.19 18.64 -16.77
N ILE A 503 -1.96 18.58 -17.28
CA ILE A 503 -1.48 19.48 -18.33
C ILE A 503 -1.57 18.76 -19.69
N GLY A 504 -2.70 18.99 -20.36
CA GLY A 504 -2.91 18.62 -21.76
C GLY A 504 -2.12 19.53 -22.70
N THR A 505 -2.75 20.60 -23.19
CA THR A 505 -2.11 21.61 -24.07
C THR A 505 -1.27 22.66 -23.32
N GLY A 506 -1.60 22.94 -22.06
CA GLY A 506 -1.07 24.09 -21.31
C GLY A 506 -1.86 25.40 -21.46
N GLU A 507 -2.89 25.44 -22.30
CA GLU A 507 -3.66 26.67 -22.57
C GLU A 507 -4.36 27.23 -21.32
N SER A 508 -4.81 26.38 -20.40
CA SER A 508 -5.38 26.85 -19.12
C SER A 508 -4.36 27.61 -18.27
N LEU A 509 -3.12 27.13 -18.22
CA LEU A 509 -2.03 27.79 -17.49
C LEU A 509 -1.66 29.13 -18.13
N LEU A 510 -1.55 29.17 -19.46
CA LEU A 510 -1.26 30.39 -20.22
C LEU A 510 -2.37 31.43 -20.07
N ARG A 511 -3.63 31.00 -20.10
CA ARG A 511 -4.78 31.89 -19.90
C ARG A 511 -4.74 32.55 -18.53
N VAL A 512 -4.48 31.76 -17.48
CA VAL A 512 -4.36 32.28 -16.11
C VAL A 512 -3.19 33.24 -15.99
N LYS A 513 -2.00 32.86 -16.51
CA LYS A 513 -0.84 33.74 -16.55
C LYS A 513 -1.16 35.07 -17.25
N ASN A 514 -1.69 35.02 -18.46
CA ASN A 514 -2.01 36.22 -19.24
C ASN A 514 -3.07 37.08 -18.56
N ALA A 515 -4.07 36.47 -17.92
CA ALA A 515 -5.06 37.21 -17.15
C ALA A 515 -4.42 37.94 -15.96
N ILE A 516 -3.46 37.32 -15.27
CA ILE A 516 -2.69 37.95 -14.19
C ILE A 516 -1.88 39.11 -14.76
N LEU A 517 -1.07 38.87 -15.79
CA LEU A 517 -0.22 39.89 -16.43
C LEU A 517 -1.01 41.11 -16.91
N ASN A 518 -2.20 40.91 -17.48
CA ASN A 518 -3.06 41.98 -17.97
C ASN A 518 -3.77 42.78 -16.85
N SER A 519 -3.69 42.30 -15.61
CA SER A 519 -4.41 42.87 -14.45
C SER A 519 -3.51 43.59 -13.45
N VAL A 520 -2.19 43.53 -13.63
CA VAL A 520 -1.21 44.22 -12.77
C VAL A 520 -0.61 45.41 -13.52
N ASP A 521 -0.30 46.50 -12.81
CA ASP A 521 0.39 47.65 -13.39
C ASP A 521 1.77 47.21 -13.92
N ALA A 522 2.21 47.79 -15.05
CA ALA A 522 3.38 47.35 -15.80
C ALA A 522 4.70 47.31 -14.98
N GLU A 523 4.76 48.02 -13.85
CA GLU A 523 5.93 48.07 -12.95
C GLU A 523 5.93 46.99 -11.84
N ARG A 524 4.85 46.20 -11.70
CA ARG A 524 4.69 45.19 -10.62
C ARG A 524 4.29 43.80 -11.12
N ILE A 525 4.77 43.45 -12.30
CA ILE A 525 4.46 42.16 -12.92
C ILE A 525 5.21 41.04 -12.17
N PRO A 526 4.54 39.93 -11.78
CA PRO A 526 5.23 38.78 -11.21
C PRO A 526 6.37 38.32 -12.12
N SER A 527 7.57 38.27 -11.54
CA SER A 527 8.80 38.00 -12.28
C SER A 527 8.96 36.54 -12.68
N GLN A 528 8.28 35.62 -11.96
CA GLN A 528 8.46 34.19 -12.12
C GLN A 528 7.15 33.42 -12.00
N PHE A 529 6.97 32.44 -12.89
CA PHE A 529 5.85 31.53 -12.89
C PHE A 529 6.35 30.08 -12.85
N TYR A 530 5.80 29.30 -11.91
CA TYR A 530 6.00 27.86 -11.81
C TYR A 530 4.67 27.14 -12.02
N ALA A 531 4.69 25.94 -12.59
CA ALA A 531 3.51 25.10 -12.73
C ALA A 531 3.73 23.73 -12.08
N PHE A 532 2.69 23.20 -11.46
CA PHE A 532 2.65 21.89 -10.82
C PHE A 532 1.43 21.10 -11.33
N SER A 533 1.66 19.85 -11.71
CA SER A 533 0.60 18.93 -12.15
C SER A 533 0.68 17.56 -11.53
N LEU A 534 -0.45 16.86 -11.49
CA LEU A 534 -0.44 15.42 -11.23
C LEU A 534 0.05 14.66 -12.46
N ILE A 535 -0.46 15.01 -13.65
CA ILE A 535 -0.12 14.33 -14.91
C ILE A 535 0.23 15.34 -15.99
N CYS A 536 1.35 15.13 -16.69
CA CYS A 536 1.76 15.92 -17.85
C CYS A 536 2.63 15.07 -18.77
N ASP A 537 2.07 14.54 -19.86
CA ASP A 537 2.83 13.72 -20.82
C ASP A 537 4.06 14.48 -21.36
N ARG A 538 5.26 14.09 -20.94
CA ARG A 538 6.50 14.81 -21.24
C ARG A 538 6.93 14.74 -22.71
N LEU A 539 6.38 13.79 -23.48
CA LEU A 539 6.70 13.67 -24.91
C LEU A 539 5.82 14.54 -25.81
N ASN A 540 4.72 15.08 -25.29
CA ASN A 540 3.93 16.04 -26.06
C ASN A 540 4.67 17.40 -26.07
N PRO A 541 5.06 17.93 -27.24
CA PRO A 541 5.76 19.20 -27.31
C PRO A 541 4.85 20.35 -26.88
N ARG A 542 5.32 21.19 -25.96
CA ARG A 542 4.60 22.39 -25.46
C ARG A 542 5.52 23.61 -25.43
N PRO A 543 6.00 24.07 -26.61
CA PRO A 543 7.03 25.11 -26.69
C PRO A 543 6.61 26.44 -26.07
N LYS A 544 5.31 26.74 -26.00
CA LYS A 544 4.81 27.94 -25.30
C LYS A 544 5.02 27.85 -23.79
N LEU A 545 4.80 26.70 -23.16
CA LEU A 545 4.95 26.58 -21.70
C LEU A 545 6.42 26.72 -21.28
N SER A 546 7.36 26.14 -22.03
CA SER A 546 8.80 26.22 -21.72
C SER A 546 9.36 27.64 -21.80
N ASN A 547 8.72 28.53 -22.56
CA ASN A 547 9.14 29.93 -22.67
C ASN A 547 8.46 30.82 -21.60
N GLU A 548 7.30 30.40 -21.11
CA GLU A 548 6.45 31.22 -20.25
C GLU A 548 6.56 30.86 -18.76
N PHE A 549 7.04 29.66 -18.43
CA PHE A 549 7.22 29.20 -17.06
C PHE A 549 8.69 28.91 -16.79
N VAL A 550 9.18 29.28 -15.61
CA VAL A 550 10.54 28.97 -15.16
C VAL A 550 10.75 27.47 -15.09
N SER A 551 9.74 26.74 -14.59
CA SER A 551 9.72 25.28 -14.62
C SER A 551 8.28 24.77 -14.54
N VAL A 552 8.06 23.63 -15.20
CA VAL A 552 6.83 22.84 -15.07
C VAL A 552 7.18 21.55 -14.36
N PHE A 553 6.58 21.32 -13.20
CA PHE A 553 6.76 20.11 -12.41
C PHE A 553 5.55 19.20 -12.54
N THR A 554 5.78 17.89 -12.61
CA THR A 554 4.70 16.90 -12.67
C THR A 554 4.96 15.72 -11.75
N CYS A 555 3.90 15.15 -11.16
CA CYS A 555 4.01 13.90 -10.40
C CYS A 555 4.18 12.69 -11.34
N CYS A 556 3.59 12.75 -12.53
CA CYS A 556 3.73 11.73 -13.56
C CYS A 556 3.90 12.38 -14.94
N GLY A 557 5.07 12.18 -15.54
CA GLY A 557 5.41 12.63 -16.88
C GLY A 557 5.36 11.51 -17.93
N ASN A 558 5.46 10.26 -17.49
CA ASN A 558 5.54 9.09 -18.37
C ASN A 558 4.21 8.52 -18.83
N LEU A 559 3.08 8.96 -18.27
CA LEU A 559 1.78 8.55 -18.75
C LEU A 559 1.48 9.22 -20.10
N ARG A 560 1.27 8.40 -21.12
CA ARG A 560 1.00 8.89 -22.48
C ARG A 560 -0.40 9.44 -22.55
N ILE A 561 -0.56 10.64 -23.10
CA ILE A 561 -1.85 11.25 -23.37
C ILE A 561 -1.76 11.86 -24.77
N PRO A 562 -1.83 11.04 -25.84
CA PRO A 562 -1.52 11.51 -27.19
C PRO A 562 -2.49 12.60 -27.65
N MET A 563 -1.97 13.59 -28.34
CA MET A 563 -2.73 14.74 -28.83
C MET A 563 -2.60 14.85 -30.34
N ILE A 564 -3.72 15.06 -31.03
CA ILE A 564 -3.77 15.15 -32.50
C ILE A 564 -4.61 16.36 -32.91
N ASP A 565 -4.16 17.10 -33.91
CA ASP A 565 -4.94 18.18 -34.52
C ASP A 565 -6.24 17.63 -35.10
N ASP A 566 -7.36 18.30 -34.86
CA ASP A 566 -8.69 17.84 -35.26
C ASP A 566 -8.79 17.58 -36.78
N ASN A 567 -8.02 18.31 -37.59
CA ASN A 567 -7.99 18.15 -39.05
C ASN A 567 -7.31 16.85 -39.52
N LEU A 568 -6.51 16.21 -38.66
CA LEU A 568 -5.81 14.95 -38.94
C LEU A 568 -6.61 13.72 -38.50
N LEU A 569 -7.74 13.91 -37.82
CA LEU A 569 -8.56 12.81 -37.33
C LEU A 569 -9.55 12.32 -38.40
N PRO A 570 -9.72 10.98 -38.55
CA PRO A 570 -10.75 10.46 -39.44
C PRO A 570 -12.16 10.85 -38.94
N PRO A 571 -13.20 10.87 -39.81
CA PRO A 571 -14.56 11.21 -39.40
C PRO A 571 -15.08 10.41 -38.20
N HIS A 572 -15.89 11.04 -37.33
CA HIS A 572 -16.44 10.40 -36.13
C HIS A 572 -17.27 9.13 -36.41
N SER A 573 -17.82 9.01 -37.63
CA SER A 573 -18.61 7.85 -38.08
C SER A 573 -17.83 6.54 -38.18
N ILE A 574 -16.49 6.58 -38.09
CA ILE A 574 -15.61 5.40 -38.24
C ILE A 574 -15.25 4.79 -36.87
N LEU A 575 -15.57 5.45 -35.75
CA LEU A 575 -15.19 4.99 -34.41
C LEU A 575 -16.17 3.94 -33.86
N GLN A 576 -15.62 2.87 -33.29
CA GLN A 576 -16.34 1.96 -32.41
C GLN A 576 -16.60 2.64 -31.04
N PRO A 577 -17.64 2.23 -30.28
CA PRO A 577 -17.89 2.75 -28.93
C PRO A 577 -16.67 2.59 -28.01
N LEU A 578 -16.53 3.49 -27.02
CA LEU A 578 -15.44 3.50 -26.04
C LEU A 578 -15.18 2.09 -25.49
N VAL A 579 -14.03 1.52 -25.85
CA VAL A 579 -13.59 0.23 -25.33
C VAL A 579 -12.70 0.52 -24.12
N SER A 580 -13.21 0.23 -22.92
CA SER A 580 -12.35 0.00 -21.77
C SER A 580 -11.54 -1.27 -22.05
N LEU A 581 -10.21 -1.14 -22.20
CA LEU A 581 -9.32 -2.29 -22.34
C LEU A 581 -9.46 -3.14 -21.08
N VAL A 582 -9.89 -4.40 -21.24
CA VAL A 582 -10.12 -5.36 -20.15
C VAL A 582 -8.79 -5.81 -19.56
#